data_AF-A0A7X4EUP9-F1
#
_entry.id   AF-A0A7X4EUP9-F1
#
_cell.length_a   1.000
_cell.length_b   1.000
_cell.length_c   1.000
_cell.angle_alpha   90.00
_cell.angle_beta   90.00
_cell.angle_gamma   90.00
#
_symmetry.space_group_name_H-M   'P 1'
#
loop_
_entity.id
_entity.type
_entity.pdbx_description
1 polymer ?
#
loop_
_entity_poly.entity_id
_entity_poly.type
_entity_poly.pdbx_seq_one_letter_code
_entity_poly.pdbx_strand_id
1 'polypeptide(L)'
;MQVSTSAPACSINVVRKRQGAETACIHLFAGRRERMMRALLTAVARCLSTAQLLYGCTLFFLVLAAEPVWAHHSRAAFDGQNPMRMTGTVTEFRWVNPHILIRIELDDGEEWTLEAHSVQGVMSYGWESDTIEVGDRITLEAAPHSNPEYKYALMRWVLTADGQALNAMPNSIVPAEFANGVAQQPAGGGRDSAQDLSALADASTDFSGIWSPASPSRVIAGTERPARAAGSGGAPGGRGAAPARGQRRAAAGGNDGTAPAPGARAAPGSNLPLTELARNELANMRQSDNPAYSCIEENFPEFMTTPLMIRIDRYEDRLVLEKQNSGAVRTIWLDDAAIPEAAHQPSRDGLATGAFENERTLAFGISGFTAATWGITRGVHSSVEKSIEGRMSLSEDGKGIDIAWTTLDPIYLTEPLVRTGQLSVQPDREFIRAVCDPDASAVPLEFE
;
A
#
# COMPACT_ATOMS: atom_id res chain seq x y z
N MET A 1 27.07 113.74 66.24
CA MET A 1 28.38 113.84 65.58
C MET A 1 28.28 113.07 64.28
N GLN A 2 28.27 113.78 63.12
CA GLN A 2 28.47 113.41 61.68
C GLN A 2 27.94 112.04 61.11
N VAL A 3 27.54 111.81 59.84
CA VAL A 3 27.37 112.53 58.54
C VAL A 3 26.76 111.53 57.49
N SER A 4 25.99 112.05 56.49
CA SER A 4 25.68 111.64 55.07
C SER A 4 25.61 110.18 54.56
N THR A 5 24.94 109.80 53.44
CA THR A 5 24.29 110.45 52.25
C THR A 5 23.40 109.38 51.53
N SER A 6 22.14 109.67 51.13
CA SER A 6 21.57 109.91 49.75
C SER A 6 21.51 108.66 48.79
N ALA A 7 20.54 108.37 47.90
CA ALA A 7 19.32 109.00 47.31
C ALA A 7 18.47 107.89 46.53
N PRO A 8 17.43 108.15 45.68
CA PRO A 8 16.03 107.70 45.92
C PRO A 8 15.20 107.14 44.70
N ALA A 9 13.85 107.04 44.89
CA ALA A 9 12.68 107.07 43.95
C ALA A 9 11.91 105.73 43.68
N CYS A 10 10.60 105.54 43.97
CA CYS A 10 9.27 106.06 43.45
C CYS A 10 8.83 105.43 42.09
N SER A 11 7.59 105.00 41.73
CA SER A 11 6.27 104.78 42.38
C SER A 11 5.18 104.27 41.36
N ILE A 12 3.97 103.91 41.86
CA ILE A 12 2.59 103.91 41.27
C ILE A 12 1.94 102.63 40.65
N ASN A 13 0.63 102.46 40.95
CA ASN A 13 -0.37 101.39 40.72
C ASN A 13 -1.08 101.36 39.34
N VAL A 14 -1.67 100.19 38.95
CA VAL A 14 -3.05 99.92 38.38
C VAL A 14 -3.17 98.56 37.59
N VAL A 15 -4.10 97.66 38.02
CA VAL A 15 -5.07 96.74 37.30
C VAL A 15 -4.65 95.71 36.20
N ARG A 16 -5.07 94.41 36.29
CA ARG A 16 -6.12 93.66 35.47
C ARG A 16 -6.12 92.10 35.58
N LYS A 17 -7.31 91.48 35.43
CA LYS A 17 -7.71 90.03 35.43
C LYS A 17 -7.23 89.19 34.22
N ARG A 18 -7.09 87.85 34.39
CA ARG A 18 -7.66 86.74 33.56
C ARG A 18 -7.45 85.35 34.23
N GLN A 19 -8.53 84.56 34.39
CA GLN A 19 -8.51 83.13 34.75
C GLN A 19 -9.41 82.38 33.75
N GLY A 20 -8.92 81.28 33.18
CA GLY A 20 -9.67 80.44 32.24
C GLY A 20 -8.78 79.71 31.24
N ALA A 21 -8.04 78.69 31.68
CA ALA A 21 -7.31 77.79 30.79
C ALA A 21 -7.01 76.38 31.36
N GLU A 22 -7.01 76.18 32.68
CA GLU A 22 -6.44 74.94 33.25
C GLU A 22 -7.42 73.75 33.33
N THR A 23 -8.74 73.96 33.29
CA THR A 23 -9.71 72.85 33.49
C THR A 23 -9.97 72.00 32.22
N ALA A 24 -9.52 72.42 31.04
CA ALA A 24 -9.80 71.73 29.78
C ALA A 24 -8.85 70.56 29.46
N CYS A 25 -7.65 70.52 30.06
CA CYS A 25 -6.62 69.54 29.70
C CYS A 25 -6.88 68.12 30.26
N ILE A 26 -7.54 67.99 31.42
CA ILE A 26 -7.66 66.69 32.11
C ILE A 26 -8.77 65.80 31.51
N HIS A 27 -9.88 66.38 31.02
CA HIS A 27 -10.96 65.61 30.39
C HIS A 27 -10.62 65.04 29.00
N LEU A 28 -9.71 65.69 28.26
CA LEU A 28 -9.30 65.23 26.93
C LEU A 28 -8.41 63.97 26.95
N PHE A 29 -7.63 63.77 28.02
CA PHE A 29 -6.73 62.60 28.13
C PHE A 29 -7.46 61.31 28.56
N ALA A 30 -8.46 61.39 29.45
CA ALA A 30 -9.23 60.22 29.88
C ALA A 30 -10.09 59.63 28.74
N GLY A 31 -10.78 60.49 27.97
CA GLY A 31 -11.62 60.05 26.85
C GLY A 31 -10.84 59.49 25.64
N ARG A 32 -9.53 59.74 25.54
CA ARG A 32 -8.67 59.18 24.48
C ARG A 32 -8.23 57.76 24.81
N ARG A 33 -7.92 57.48 26.09
CA ARG A 33 -7.56 56.13 26.57
C ARG A 33 -8.73 55.14 26.49
N GLU A 34 -9.93 55.55 26.89
CA GLU A 34 -11.12 54.67 26.79
C GLU A 34 -11.49 54.33 25.34
N ARG A 35 -11.40 55.31 24.44
CA ARG A 35 -11.66 55.07 23.00
C ARG A 35 -10.62 54.15 22.37
N MET A 36 -9.35 54.29 22.75
CA MET A 36 -8.27 53.41 22.28
C MET A 36 -8.43 51.99 22.82
N MET A 37 -8.81 51.83 24.09
CA MET A 37 -8.98 50.52 24.73
C MET A 37 -10.23 49.78 24.22
N ARG A 38 -11.34 50.48 23.95
CA ARG A 38 -12.52 49.91 23.27
C ARG A 38 -12.20 49.51 21.84
N ALA A 39 -11.47 50.33 21.08
CA ALA A 39 -11.03 49.97 19.74
C ALA A 39 -10.12 48.73 19.73
N LEU A 40 -9.20 48.62 20.70
CA LEU A 40 -8.32 47.46 20.85
C LEU A 40 -9.11 46.17 21.19
N LEU A 41 -10.04 46.24 22.15
CA LEU A 41 -10.88 45.10 22.53
C LEU A 41 -11.79 44.63 21.39
N THR A 42 -12.32 45.58 20.60
CA THR A 42 -13.17 45.26 19.43
C THR A 42 -12.34 44.63 18.29
N ALA A 43 -11.09 45.07 18.11
CA ALA A 43 -10.17 44.49 17.13
C ALA A 43 -9.73 43.06 17.53
N VAL A 44 -9.45 42.84 18.82
CA VAL A 44 -9.07 41.50 19.35
C VAL A 44 -10.25 40.52 19.23
N ALA A 45 -11.47 40.92 19.59
CA ALA A 45 -12.66 40.07 19.47
C ALA A 45 -13.00 39.68 18.01
N ARG A 46 -12.75 40.57 17.05
CA ARG A 46 -12.89 40.30 15.61
C ARG A 46 -11.78 39.38 15.05
N CYS A 47 -10.60 39.38 15.66
CA CYS A 47 -9.50 38.49 15.28
C CYS A 47 -9.66 37.07 15.83
N LEU A 48 -10.22 36.91 17.04
CA LEU A 48 -10.49 35.58 17.60
C LEU A 48 -11.64 34.85 16.86
N SER A 49 -12.66 35.58 16.39
CA SER A 49 -13.81 35.00 15.68
C SER A 49 -13.49 34.55 14.25
N THR A 50 -12.60 35.24 13.53
CA THR A 50 -12.14 34.80 12.20
C THR A 50 -11.15 33.62 12.30
N ALA A 51 -10.28 33.60 13.31
CA ALA A 51 -9.39 32.47 13.56
C ALA A 51 -10.17 31.20 13.94
N GLN A 52 -11.21 31.31 14.78
CA GLN A 52 -12.06 30.18 15.15
C GLN A 52 -12.90 29.65 13.97
N LEU A 53 -13.39 30.52 13.09
CA LEU A 53 -14.05 30.09 11.84
C LEU A 53 -13.07 29.40 10.87
N LEU A 54 -11.84 29.91 10.75
CA LEU A 54 -10.81 29.29 9.91
C LEU A 54 -10.40 27.93 10.46
N TYR A 55 -10.18 27.79 11.78
CA TYR A 55 -9.91 26.49 12.41
C TYR A 55 -11.09 25.53 12.28
N GLY A 56 -12.33 26.00 12.42
CA GLY A 56 -13.54 25.21 12.24
C GLY A 56 -13.71 24.71 10.80
N CYS A 57 -13.52 25.58 9.80
CA CYS A 57 -13.55 25.19 8.39
C CYS A 57 -12.40 24.24 8.04
N THR A 58 -11.20 24.46 8.58
CA THR A 58 -10.05 23.58 8.32
C THR A 58 -10.27 22.19 8.93
N LEU A 59 -10.82 22.09 10.15
CA LEU A 59 -11.20 20.82 10.77
C LEU A 59 -12.34 20.12 10.00
N PHE A 60 -13.34 20.88 9.53
CA PHE A 60 -14.46 20.35 8.76
C PHE A 60 -14.00 19.78 7.40
N PHE A 61 -13.09 20.46 6.70
CA PHE A 61 -12.47 19.94 5.48
C PHE A 61 -11.52 18.76 5.73
N LEU A 62 -10.85 18.70 6.89
CA LEU A 62 -10.01 17.55 7.28
C LEU A 62 -10.83 16.29 7.58
N VAL A 63 -12.03 16.44 8.15
CA VAL A 63 -12.94 15.31 8.40
C VAL A 63 -13.60 14.83 7.11
N LEU A 64 -13.87 15.72 6.15
CA LEU A 64 -14.41 15.37 4.82
C LEU A 64 -13.37 14.71 3.89
N ALA A 65 -12.07 14.80 4.20
CA ALA A 65 -10.99 14.21 3.39
C ALA A 65 -10.57 12.79 3.83
N ALA A 66 -11.26 12.22 4.83
CA ALA A 66 -11.01 10.85 5.27
C ALA A 66 -11.72 9.85 4.35
N GLU A 67 -11.25 9.70 3.11
CA GLU A 67 -11.63 8.52 2.32
C GLU A 67 -10.89 7.29 2.84
N PRO A 68 -11.59 6.17 3.03
CA PRO A 68 -10.96 4.93 3.44
C PRO A 68 -9.99 4.48 2.33
N VAL A 69 -8.83 3.99 2.75
CA VAL A 69 -7.80 3.44 1.87
C VAL A 69 -8.25 2.05 1.44
N TRP A 70 -8.65 1.89 0.18
CA TRP A 70 -8.96 0.58 -0.41
C TRP A 70 -8.00 0.29 -1.55
N ALA A 71 -6.85 -0.25 -1.22
CA ALA A 71 -6.21 -1.30 -2.00
C ALA A 71 -5.98 -2.39 -0.95
N HIS A 72 -6.48 -3.63 -1.09
CA HIS A 72 -5.97 -4.69 -1.97
C HIS A 72 -7.13 -5.65 -2.37
N HIS A 73 -7.37 -5.81 -3.69
CA HIS A 73 -8.43 -6.61 -4.36
C HIS A 73 -9.87 -6.22 -3.95
N SER A 74 -10.70 -5.76 -4.90
CA SER A 74 -11.96 -5.02 -4.64
C SER A 74 -12.95 -5.81 -3.77
N ARG A 75 -12.85 -5.67 -2.44
CA ARG A 75 -13.89 -6.07 -1.49
C ARG A 75 -14.96 -4.99 -1.33
N ALA A 76 -14.87 -3.90 -2.11
CA ALA A 76 -15.76 -2.75 -2.03
C ALA A 76 -17.21 -3.13 -2.36
N ALA A 77 -17.38 -4.23 -3.09
CA ALA A 77 -18.64 -4.86 -3.37
C ALA A 77 -19.37 -5.36 -2.10
N PHE A 78 -18.68 -5.66 -1.00
CA PHE A 78 -19.28 -6.25 0.20
C PHE A 78 -19.55 -5.23 1.31
N ASP A 79 -20.71 -5.34 1.95
CA ASP A 79 -21.06 -4.59 3.15
C ASP A 79 -20.37 -5.18 4.37
N GLY A 80 -19.16 -4.70 4.62
CA GLY A 80 -18.40 -5.06 5.81
C GLY A 80 -18.94 -4.48 7.13
N GLN A 81 -19.91 -3.57 7.11
CA GLN A 81 -20.45 -2.98 8.34
C GLN A 81 -21.63 -3.77 8.90
N ASN A 82 -22.39 -4.44 8.03
CA ASN A 82 -23.58 -5.20 8.41
C ASN A 82 -23.43 -6.69 8.04
N PRO A 83 -22.56 -7.45 8.75
CA PRO A 83 -22.45 -8.87 8.51
C PRO A 83 -23.73 -9.61 8.90
N MET A 84 -24.01 -10.69 8.18
CA MET A 84 -25.14 -11.58 8.43
C MET A 84 -24.65 -12.90 9.00
N ARG A 85 -25.44 -13.43 9.92
CA ARG A 85 -25.24 -14.78 10.45
C ARG A 85 -26.15 -15.76 9.71
N MET A 86 -25.56 -16.82 9.20
CA MET A 86 -26.24 -17.83 8.39
C MET A 86 -26.05 -19.22 9.00
N THR A 87 -27.05 -20.06 8.89
CA THR A 87 -26.97 -21.49 9.20
C THR A 87 -27.64 -22.24 8.06
N GLY A 88 -26.93 -23.20 7.47
CA GLY A 88 -27.40 -23.90 6.29
C GLY A 88 -26.63 -25.19 6.03
N THR A 89 -27.08 -25.93 5.02
CA THR A 89 -26.45 -27.16 4.55
C THR A 89 -25.56 -26.85 3.36
N VAL A 90 -24.32 -27.32 3.37
CA VAL A 90 -23.38 -27.13 2.26
C VAL A 90 -23.83 -27.94 1.06
N THR A 91 -24.07 -27.27 -0.07
CA THR A 91 -24.47 -27.90 -1.34
C THR A 91 -23.31 -28.00 -2.33
N GLU A 92 -22.30 -27.15 -2.18
CA GLU A 92 -21.08 -27.18 -2.98
C GLU A 92 -19.87 -26.68 -2.17
N PHE A 93 -18.73 -27.33 -2.35
CA PHE A 93 -17.46 -26.88 -1.81
C PHE A 93 -16.35 -26.98 -2.87
N ARG A 94 -15.68 -25.87 -3.15
CA ARG A 94 -14.59 -25.77 -4.13
C ARG A 94 -13.31 -25.35 -3.42
N TRP A 95 -12.49 -26.32 -3.05
CA TRP A 95 -11.14 -26.12 -2.50
C TRP A 95 -10.13 -25.81 -3.62
N VAL A 96 -10.26 -24.63 -4.22
CA VAL A 96 -9.47 -24.19 -5.37
C VAL A 96 -9.05 -22.73 -5.17
N ASN A 97 -8.08 -22.27 -5.96
CA ASN A 97 -7.67 -20.87 -5.99
C ASN A 97 -8.35 -20.13 -7.14
N PRO A 98 -8.50 -18.79 -7.08
CA PRO A 98 -7.86 -17.85 -6.13
C PRO A 98 -8.52 -17.74 -4.76
N HIS A 99 -9.79 -18.14 -4.64
CA HIS A 99 -10.57 -18.11 -3.40
C HIS A 99 -11.41 -19.38 -3.31
N ILE A 100 -11.57 -19.88 -2.09
CA ILE A 100 -12.47 -21.00 -1.84
C ILE A 100 -13.92 -20.53 -2.00
N LEU A 101 -14.71 -21.33 -2.70
CA LEU A 101 -16.15 -21.10 -2.86
C LEU A 101 -16.95 -22.17 -2.14
N ILE A 102 -17.98 -21.73 -1.44
CA ILE A 102 -18.91 -22.59 -0.71
C ILE A 102 -20.32 -22.16 -1.11
N ARG A 103 -21.17 -23.09 -1.54
CA ARG A 103 -22.62 -22.84 -1.62
C ARG A 103 -23.33 -23.51 -0.46
N ILE A 104 -24.28 -22.80 0.13
CA ILE A 104 -25.14 -23.32 1.18
C ILE A 104 -26.61 -23.11 0.83
N GLU A 105 -27.45 -24.04 1.27
CA GLU A 105 -28.90 -23.90 1.32
C GLU A 105 -29.32 -23.60 2.76
N LEU A 106 -30.02 -22.48 2.97
CA LEU A 106 -30.58 -22.10 4.26
C LEU A 106 -31.88 -22.86 4.56
N ASP A 107 -32.36 -22.81 5.81
CA ASP A 107 -33.56 -23.53 6.23
C ASP A 107 -34.86 -23.09 5.54
N ASP A 108 -34.89 -21.88 5.01
CA ASP A 108 -36.00 -21.35 4.20
C ASP A 108 -35.91 -21.75 2.71
N GLY A 109 -34.87 -22.51 2.35
CA GLY A 109 -34.58 -22.95 0.99
C GLY A 109 -33.83 -21.93 0.14
N GLU A 110 -33.38 -20.80 0.71
CA GLU A 110 -32.58 -19.82 -0.02
C GLU A 110 -31.13 -20.31 -0.19
N GLU A 111 -30.65 -20.32 -1.44
CA GLU A 111 -29.25 -20.65 -1.74
C GLU A 111 -28.35 -19.41 -1.70
N TRP A 112 -27.20 -19.56 -1.04
CA TRP A 112 -26.17 -18.53 -0.93
C TRP A 112 -24.83 -19.05 -1.43
N THR A 113 -24.11 -18.19 -2.16
CA THR A 113 -22.72 -18.42 -2.53
C THR A 113 -21.81 -17.60 -1.63
N LEU A 114 -20.77 -18.24 -1.08
CA LEU A 114 -19.86 -17.67 -0.11
C LEU A 114 -18.42 -17.76 -0.62
N GLU A 115 -17.68 -16.67 -0.49
CA GLU A 115 -16.25 -16.60 -0.81
C GLU A 115 -15.44 -16.54 0.49
N ALA A 116 -14.53 -17.51 0.68
CA ALA A 116 -13.52 -17.49 1.74
C ALA A 116 -12.15 -17.06 1.17
N HIS A 117 -11.11 -16.99 2.00
CA HIS A 117 -9.78 -16.59 1.50
C HIS A 117 -9.25 -17.61 0.48
N SER A 118 -8.09 -17.31 -0.13
CA SER A 118 -7.30 -18.32 -0.85
C SER A 118 -7.04 -19.55 0.00
N VAL A 119 -6.80 -20.70 -0.65
CA VAL A 119 -6.47 -21.97 0.02
C VAL A 119 -5.37 -21.78 1.07
N GLN A 120 -4.29 -21.10 0.69
CA GLN A 120 -3.18 -20.82 1.62
C GLN A 120 -3.58 -19.93 2.80
N GLY A 121 -4.47 -18.96 2.58
CA GLY A 121 -4.92 -18.08 3.65
C GLY A 121 -5.76 -18.81 4.66
N VAL A 122 -6.73 -19.61 4.23
CA VAL A 122 -7.55 -20.39 5.17
C VAL A 122 -6.76 -21.48 5.88
N MET A 123 -5.76 -22.08 5.22
CA MET A 123 -4.84 -23.01 5.88
C MET A 123 -4.03 -22.34 6.98
N SER A 124 -3.64 -21.07 6.79
CA SER A 124 -3.02 -20.27 7.86
C SER A 124 -3.98 -19.98 9.03
N TYR A 125 -5.28 -20.22 8.83
CA TYR A 125 -6.32 -20.13 9.85
C TYR A 125 -6.76 -21.51 10.39
N GLY A 126 -6.06 -22.59 10.00
CA GLY A 126 -6.31 -23.95 10.50
C GLY A 126 -7.30 -24.76 9.68
N TRP A 127 -7.70 -24.30 8.49
CA TRP A 127 -8.50 -25.14 7.58
C TRP A 127 -7.62 -26.19 6.91
N GLU A 128 -8.21 -27.35 6.69
CA GLU A 128 -7.75 -28.43 5.84
C GLU A 128 -8.77 -28.64 4.70
N SER A 129 -8.41 -29.40 3.67
CA SER A 129 -9.27 -29.59 2.49
C SER A 129 -10.59 -30.30 2.77
N ASP A 130 -10.73 -30.89 3.95
CA ASP A 130 -11.91 -31.61 4.46
C ASP A 130 -12.55 -30.91 5.67
N THR A 131 -12.16 -29.67 5.99
CA THR A 131 -12.79 -28.87 7.06
C THR A 131 -14.29 -28.63 6.83
N ILE A 132 -14.72 -28.64 5.56
CA ILE A 132 -16.13 -28.57 5.17
C ILE A 132 -16.35 -29.60 4.07
N GLU A 133 -17.44 -30.37 4.20
CA GLU A 133 -17.88 -31.30 3.17
C GLU A 133 -19.30 -30.97 2.69
N VAL A 134 -19.63 -31.42 1.47
CA VAL A 134 -21.01 -31.32 0.96
C VAL A 134 -21.93 -32.17 1.84
N GLY A 135 -23.03 -31.57 2.31
CA GLY A 135 -23.96 -32.15 3.27
C GLY A 135 -23.74 -31.69 4.71
N ASP A 136 -22.62 -31.02 5.01
CA ASP A 136 -22.40 -30.46 6.34
C ASP A 136 -23.39 -29.35 6.65
N ARG A 137 -23.85 -29.34 7.90
CA ARG A 137 -24.64 -28.22 8.41
C ARG A 137 -23.74 -27.28 9.19
N ILE A 138 -23.46 -26.12 8.61
CA ILE A 138 -22.53 -25.13 9.16
C ILE A 138 -23.26 -23.88 9.64
N THR A 139 -22.65 -23.17 10.59
CA THR A 139 -23.08 -21.82 10.99
C THR A 139 -21.95 -20.85 10.76
N LEU A 140 -22.21 -19.68 10.19
CA LEU A 140 -21.16 -18.76 9.79
C LEU A 140 -21.60 -17.31 9.92
N GLU A 141 -20.62 -16.41 9.84
CA GLU A 141 -20.84 -14.99 9.59
C GLU A 141 -20.23 -14.61 8.24
N ALA A 142 -20.97 -13.85 7.45
CA ALA A 142 -20.50 -13.33 6.17
C ALA A 142 -20.91 -11.88 5.95
N ALA A 143 -20.07 -11.10 5.30
CA ALA A 143 -20.40 -9.76 4.82
C ALA A 143 -21.12 -9.90 3.47
N PRO A 144 -22.43 -9.57 3.36
CA PRO A 144 -23.15 -9.72 2.11
C PRO A 144 -22.66 -8.74 1.05
N HIS A 145 -22.96 -9.04 -0.20
CA HIS A 145 -22.82 -8.07 -1.28
C HIS A 145 -23.70 -6.83 -1.00
N SER A 146 -23.21 -5.65 -1.37
CA SER A 146 -23.85 -4.36 -1.10
C SER A 146 -25.13 -4.17 -1.92
N ASN A 147 -25.24 -4.85 -3.07
CA ASN A 147 -26.50 -5.06 -3.77
C ASN A 147 -27.24 -6.26 -3.12
N PRO A 148 -28.37 -6.04 -2.43
CA PRO A 148 -29.10 -7.10 -1.72
C PRO A 148 -29.78 -8.12 -2.63
N GLU A 149 -29.86 -7.87 -3.95
CA GLU A 149 -30.35 -8.85 -4.92
C GLU A 149 -29.37 -10.02 -5.11
N TYR A 150 -28.07 -9.80 -4.86
CA TYR A 150 -27.05 -10.83 -4.99
C TYR A 150 -26.94 -11.65 -3.71
N LYS A 151 -27.19 -12.96 -3.84
CA LYS A 151 -26.99 -13.96 -2.78
C LYS A 151 -25.53 -14.41 -2.72
N TYR A 152 -24.65 -13.42 -2.65
CA TYR A 152 -23.21 -13.57 -2.61
C TYR A 152 -22.64 -12.88 -1.37
N ALA A 153 -21.75 -13.54 -0.64
CA ALA A 153 -21.19 -12.96 0.59
C ALA A 153 -19.74 -13.38 0.83
N LEU A 154 -18.98 -12.49 1.46
CA LEU A 154 -17.61 -12.74 1.88
C LEU A 154 -17.63 -13.38 3.27
N MET A 155 -17.28 -14.66 3.36
CA MET A 155 -17.25 -15.41 4.62
C MET A 155 -16.17 -14.85 5.54
N ARG A 156 -16.52 -14.62 6.81
CA ARG A 156 -15.59 -14.15 7.85
C ARG A 156 -15.10 -15.28 8.73
N TRP A 157 -16.02 -16.08 9.23
CA TRP A 157 -15.72 -17.25 10.05
C TRP A 157 -16.81 -18.30 9.86
N VAL A 158 -16.47 -19.54 10.18
CA VAL A 158 -17.37 -20.69 10.15
C VAL A 158 -17.29 -21.46 11.46
N LEU A 159 -18.42 -21.99 11.90
CA LEU A 159 -18.58 -23.08 12.86
C LEU A 159 -18.99 -24.31 12.04
N THR A 160 -18.07 -25.26 11.93
CA THR A 160 -18.21 -26.50 11.17
C THR A 160 -19.15 -27.48 11.87
N ALA A 161 -19.57 -28.54 11.15
CA ALA A 161 -20.51 -29.53 11.67
C ALA A 161 -19.97 -30.33 12.87
N ASP A 162 -18.65 -30.50 12.95
CA ASP A 162 -17.93 -31.14 14.06
C ASP A 162 -17.66 -30.18 15.25
N GLY A 163 -18.07 -28.91 15.13
CA GLY A 163 -18.03 -27.91 16.20
C GLY A 163 -16.75 -27.08 16.25
N GLN A 164 -15.90 -27.14 15.24
CA GLN A 164 -14.71 -26.29 15.13
C GLN A 164 -15.09 -24.90 14.63
N ALA A 165 -14.57 -23.85 15.28
CA ALA A 165 -14.76 -22.48 14.84
C ALA A 165 -13.47 -21.92 14.23
N LEU A 166 -13.52 -21.53 12.96
CA LEU A 166 -12.36 -21.13 12.16
C LEU A 166 -12.59 -19.81 11.45
N ASN A 167 -11.53 -18.99 11.37
CA ASN A 167 -11.55 -17.79 10.54
C ASN A 167 -11.47 -18.17 9.06
N ALA A 168 -12.26 -17.53 8.22
CA ALA A 168 -12.23 -17.63 6.77
C ALA A 168 -11.53 -16.42 6.12
N MET A 169 -11.31 -15.34 6.87
CA MET A 169 -10.68 -14.08 6.43
C MET A 169 -9.82 -13.47 7.56
N PRO A 170 -8.82 -12.62 7.23
CA PRO A 170 -8.01 -11.94 8.23
C PRO A 170 -8.84 -10.99 9.09
N ASN A 171 -8.46 -10.86 10.37
CA ASN A 171 -9.14 -10.01 11.37
C ASN A 171 -10.61 -10.35 11.63
N SER A 172 -11.05 -11.55 11.26
CA SER A 172 -12.38 -12.06 11.65
C SER A 172 -12.38 -12.41 13.13
N ILE A 173 -13.50 -12.12 13.80
CA ILE A 173 -13.67 -12.37 15.22
C ILE A 173 -14.74 -13.44 15.36
N VAL A 174 -14.33 -14.64 15.75
CA VAL A 174 -15.25 -15.71 16.17
C VAL A 174 -15.87 -15.29 17.52
N PRO A 175 -17.21 -15.28 17.66
CA PRO A 175 -17.86 -14.98 18.92
C PRO A 175 -17.44 -15.95 20.04
N ALA A 176 -17.28 -15.43 21.26
CA ALA A 176 -16.72 -16.19 22.39
C ALA A 176 -17.54 -17.44 22.74
N GLU A 177 -18.84 -17.44 22.47
CA GLU A 177 -19.72 -18.59 22.68
C GLU A 177 -19.40 -19.79 21.76
N PHE A 178 -18.65 -19.59 20.67
CA PHE A 178 -18.12 -20.66 19.79
C PHE A 178 -16.62 -20.89 19.98
N ALA A 179 -15.98 -20.16 20.91
CA ALA A 179 -14.54 -20.21 21.09
C ALA A 179 -14.02 -21.46 21.82
N ASN A 180 -14.92 -22.33 22.31
CA ASN A 180 -14.56 -23.61 22.92
C ASN A 180 -14.14 -24.61 21.84
N GLY A 181 -12.87 -24.54 21.42
CA GLY A 181 -12.29 -25.35 20.33
C GLY A 181 -11.39 -24.56 19.38
N VAL A 182 -11.34 -23.22 19.53
CA VAL A 182 -10.49 -22.37 18.71
C VAL A 182 -9.02 -22.58 19.11
N ALA A 183 -8.21 -23.07 18.18
CA ALA A 183 -6.78 -22.76 18.21
C ALA A 183 -6.68 -21.23 18.12
N GLN A 184 -6.51 -20.57 19.27
CA GLN A 184 -6.42 -19.12 19.29
C GLN A 184 -5.26 -18.70 18.41
N GLN A 185 -5.57 -17.92 17.36
CA GLN A 185 -4.57 -17.06 16.76
C GLN A 185 -3.92 -16.26 17.90
N PRO A 186 -2.57 -16.20 18.01
CA PRO A 186 -1.94 -15.32 18.97
C PRO A 186 -2.51 -13.92 18.77
N ALA A 187 -3.06 -13.35 19.84
CA ALA A 187 -3.68 -12.05 19.81
C ALA A 187 -2.72 -11.00 19.22
N GLY A 188 -3.18 -10.31 18.18
CA GLY A 188 -2.70 -9.02 17.71
C GLY A 188 -1.22 -8.68 17.91
N GLY A 189 -0.39 -9.01 16.92
CA GLY A 189 0.86 -8.29 16.69
C GLY A 189 0.57 -7.02 15.89
N GLY A 190 0.33 -5.91 16.58
CA GLY A 190 0.48 -4.59 15.98
C GLY A 190 1.86 -4.44 15.34
N ARG A 191 1.95 -3.56 14.34
CA ARG A 191 3.21 -3.15 13.72
C ARG A 191 4.19 -2.68 14.80
N ASP A 192 5.15 -3.53 15.14
CA ASP A 192 6.51 -3.22 15.59
C ASP A 192 7.11 -4.45 16.31
N SER A 193 7.83 -5.27 15.55
CA SER A 193 9.07 -5.96 15.93
C SER A 193 9.38 -6.99 14.85
N ALA A 194 10.59 -6.91 14.30
CA ALA A 194 11.16 -7.97 13.50
C ALA A 194 11.08 -9.26 14.32
N GLN A 195 10.26 -10.22 13.90
CA GLN A 195 10.35 -11.56 14.45
C GLN A 195 11.68 -12.13 13.99
N ASP A 196 12.45 -12.55 15.00
CA ASP A 196 13.75 -13.17 14.88
C ASP A 196 13.64 -14.45 14.06
N LEU A 197 13.99 -14.36 12.77
CA LEU A 197 13.96 -15.44 11.78
C LEU A 197 15.06 -16.50 12.02
N SER A 198 15.71 -16.53 13.19
CA SER A 198 16.98 -17.25 13.37
C SER A 198 16.87 -18.71 13.85
N ALA A 199 15.70 -19.27 14.13
CA ALA A 199 15.60 -20.61 14.69
C ALA A 199 14.47 -21.47 14.11
N LEU A 200 14.77 -22.25 13.05
CA LEU A 200 14.13 -23.48 12.55
C LEU A 200 14.86 -24.01 11.26
N ALA A 201 16.17 -24.27 11.34
CA ALA A 201 16.98 -24.87 10.25
C ALA A 201 16.70 -24.27 8.84
N ASP A 202 16.96 -22.96 8.71
CA ASP A 202 16.21 -22.04 7.83
C ASP A 202 17.01 -21.30 6.72
N ALA A 203 18.05 -21.86 6.09
CA ALA A 203 18.92 -21.08 5.20
C ALA A 203 19.19 -21.75 3.85
N SER A 204 18.87 -21.05 2.76
CA SER A 204 19.28 -21.44 1.40
C SER A 204 20.75 -21.09 1.17
N THR A 205 21.48 -21.95 0.46
CA THR A 205 22.89 -21.71 0.09
C THR A 205 23.06 -21.36 -1.38
N ASP A 206 22.04 -21.64 -2.19
CA ASP A 206 22.14 -21.63 -3.65
C ASP A 206 20.87 -21.06 -4.31
N PHE A 207 19.97 -20.41 -3.57
CA PHE A 207 18.63 -19.94 -3.97
C PHE A 207 17.52 -21.01 -3.93
N SER A 208 17.86 -22.31 -3.86
CA SER A 208 16.85 -23.36 -3.78
C SER A 208 16.06 -23.25 -2.48
N GLY A 209 14.74 -23.38 -2.56
CA GLY A 209 13.85 -23.29 -1.38
C GLY A 209 12.44 -22.81 -1.71
N ILE A 210 11.61 -22.76 -0.68
CA ILE A 210 10.28 -22.16 -0.74
C ILE A 210 10.37 -20.75 -0.17
N TRP A 211 9.88 -19.77 -0.93
CA TRP A 211 10.04 -18.36 -0.63
C TRP A 211 8.68 -17.67 -0.59
N SER A 212 8.49 -16.74 0.35
CA SER A 212 7.33 -15.84 0.39
C SER A 212 7.77 -14.39 0.24
N PRO A 213 7.02 -13.54 -0.48
CA PRO A 213 7.25 -12.10 -0.46
C PRO A 213 7.16 -11.55 0.98
N ALA A 214 8.26 -10.99 1.48
CA ALA A 214 8.38 -10.45 2.84
C ALA A 214 7.73 -9.07 2.99
N SER A 215 7.53 -8.37 1.86
CA SER A 215 6.91 -7.05 1.78
C SER A 215 6.37 -6.81 0.37
N PRO A 216 5.33 -5.96 0.21
CA PRO A 216 4.92 -5.50 -1.12
C PRO A 216 6.10 -4.85 -1.85
N SER A 217 6.25 -5.14 -3.14
CA SER A 217 7.32 -4.54 -3.95
C SER A 217 7.21 -3.02 -3.93
N ARG A 218 8.34 -2.32 -3.77
CA ARG A 218 8.39 -0.86 -3.75
C ARG A 218 8.81 -0.34 -5.12
N VAL A 219 8.10 0.68 -5.60
CA VAL A 219 8.54 1.45 -6.77
C VAL A 219 9.60 2.43 -6.31
N ILE A 220 10.77 2.40 -6.96
CA ILE A 220 11.82 3.41 -6.76
C ILE A 220 11.68 4.40 -7.92
N ALA A 221 11.34 5.65 -7.61
CA ALA A 221 11.20 6.69 -8.63
C ALA A 221 12.56 7.04 -9.26
N GLY A 222 12.64 7.11 -10.58
CA GLY A 222 13.68 7.83 -11.34
C GLY A 222 14.92 7.02 -11.75
N THR A 223 15.04 6.80 -13.05
CA THR A 223 16.23 6.76 -13.94
C THR A 223 17.56 6.10 -13.57
N GLU A 224 17.77 5.56 -12.37
CA GLU A 224 19.03 4.88 -12.03
C GLU A 224 18.92 3.37 -12.30
N ARG A 225 19.73 2.86 -13.24
CA ARG A 225 20.05 1.41 -13.27
C ARG A 225 20.52 1.02 -11.86
N PRO A 226 20.13 -0.15 -11.31
CA PRO A 226 20.58 -0.56 -9.99
C PRO A 226 22.11 -0.47 -9.92
N ALA A 227 22.62 0.45 -9.11
CA ALA A 227 24.05 0.69 -8.99
C ALA A 227 24.75 -0.57 -8.43
N ARG A 228 25.95 -0.85 -8.94
CA ARG A 228 26.90 -1.79 -8.32
C ARG A 228 27.01 -1.43 -6.83
N ALA A 229 26.60 -2.33 -5.94
CA ALA A 229 26.91 -2.20 -4.53
C ALA A 229 28.43 -2.32 -4.35
N ALA A 230 29.12 -1.19 -4.20
CA ALA A 230 30.48 -1.16 -3.71
C ALA A 230 30.44 -1.46 -2.20
N GLY A 231 31.21 -2.47 -1.78
CA GLY A 231 31.22 -2.98 -0.41
C GLY A 231 31.47 -1.90 0.64
N SER A 232 30.66 -1.92 1.69
CA SER A 232 30.84 -1.11 2.89
C SER A 232 31.98 -1.67 3.74
N GLY A 233 33.21 -1.25 3.45
CA GLY A 233 34.33 -1.33 4.37
C GLY A 233 34.31 -0.13 5.33
N GLY A 234 33.93 -0.36 6.58
CA GLY A 234 33.98 0.66 7.62
C GLY A 234 35.40 0.84 8.19
N ALA A 235 35.82 2.09 8.41
CA ALA A 235 36.73 2.54 9.49
C ALA A 235 36.93 4.08 9.43
N PRO A 236 37.29 4.74 10.56
CA PRO A 236 36.60 5.96 10.98
C PRO A 236 37.48 7.23 11.05
N GLY A 237 36.81 8.38 11.18
CA GLY A 237 37.35 9.56 11.86
C GLY A 237 37.49 10.82 11.00
N GLY A 238 36.76 11.88 11.36
CA GLY A 238 37.00 13.21 10.81
C GLY A 238 35.88 14.19 11.10
N ARG A 239 35.98 14.92 12.22
CA ARG A 239 35.19 16.13 12.48
C ARG A 239 35.51 17.17 11.40
N GLY A 240 34.51 17.72 10.73
CA GLY A 240 34.71 18.79 9.74
C GLY A 240 33.42 19.52 9.41
N ALA A 241 33.45 20.84 9.53
CA ALA A 241 32.33 21.76 9.54
C ALA A 241 31.51 21.86 8.23
N ALA A 242 30.25 22.25 8.37
CA ALA A 242 29.38 22.69 7.29
C ALA A 242 29.86 24.01 6.65
N PRO A 243 29.60 24.21 5.34
CA PRO A 243 29.44 25.56 4.82
C PRO A 243 28.10 25.79 4.10
N ALA A 244 27.46 26.86 4.56
CA ALA A 244 26.81 27.96 3.84
C ALA A 244 26.01 27.71 2.53
N ARG A 245 24.76 28.17 2.61
CA ARG A 245 23.85 28.56 1.52
C ARG A 245 24.54 29.44 0.47
N GLY A 246 24.39 29.07 -0.80
CA GLY A 246 24.75 29.89 -1.95
C GLY A 246 23.82 29.66 -3.16
N GLN A 247 22.90 30.59 -3.34
CA GLN A 247 22.33 31.12 -4.60
C GLN A 247 22.03 30.15 -5.77
N ARG A 248 20.73 29.89 -5.99
CA ARG A 248 20.19 29.43 -7.28
C ARG A 248 20.17 30.58 -8.28
N ARG A 249 20.84 30.41 -9.42
CA ARG A 249 20.53 31.15 -10.67
C ARG A 249 19.52 30.33 -11.47
N ALA A 250 18.50 31.03 -11.95
CA ALA A 250 17.46 30.52 -12.83
C ALA A 250 17.99 30.31 -14.26
N ALA A 251 17.57 29.21 -14.89
CA ALA A 251 17.43 29.12 -16.34
C ALA A 251 16.14 28.33 -16.62
N ALA A 252 15.31 28.95 -17.45
CA ALA A 252 13.94 28.57 -17.74
C ALA A 252 13.86 27.41 -18.75
N GLY A 253 12.87 26.54 -18.54
CA GLY A 253 12.35 25.57 -19.50
C GLY A 253 10.97 25.16 -18.98
N GLY A 254 9.92 25.63 -19.66
CA GLY A 254 8.54 25.60 -19.19
C GLY A 254 8.02 24.19 -18.93
N ASN A 255 7.45 24.01 -17.74
CA ASN A 255 6.61 22.87 -17.40
C ASN A 255 5.29 23.52 -16.97
N ASP A 256 4.22 23.36 -17.75
CA ASP A 256 2.86 23.69 -17.31
C ASP A 256 2.42 22.61 -16.31
N GLY A 257 3.11 22.61 -15.17
CA GLY A 257 2.83 21.80 -14.01
C GLY A 257 1.83 22.54 -13.14
N THR A 258 0.55 22.25 -13.34
CA THR A 258 -0.37 22.31 -12.21
C THR A 258 0.03 21.19 -11.26
N ALA A 259 0.93 21.51 -10.33
CA ALA A 259 1.17 20.66 -9.17
C ALA A 259 -0.18 20.41 -8.48
N PRO A 260 -0.54 19.14 -8.18
CA PRO A 260 -1.75 18.88 -7.44
C PRO A 260 -1.66 19.56 -6.08
N ALA A 261 -2.79 20.11 -5.61
CA ALA A 261 -2.86 20.79 -4.33
C ALA A 261 -2.32 19.88 -3.21
N PRO A 262 -1.61 20.44 -2.21
CA PRO A 262 -1.06 19.65 -1.11
C PRO A 262 -2.20 18.96 -0.36
N GLY A 263 -2.29 17.63 -0.47
CA GLY A 263 -3.35 16.81 0.13
C GLY A 263 -4.22 16.03 -0.87
N ALA A 264 -4.10 16.26 -2.19
CA ALA A 264 -4.74 15.39 -3.17
C ALA A 264 -4.04 14.03 -3.18
N ARG A 265 -4.74 12.98 -2.73
CA ARG A 265 -4.22 11.62 -2.74
C ARG A 265 -4.14 11.15 -4.19
N ALA A 266 -2.95 10.75 -4.57
CA ALA A 266 -2.65 10.38 -5.92
C ALA A 266 -3.35 9.02 -6.22
N ALA A 267 -4.09 8.93 -7.34
CA ALA A 267 -4.88 7.74 -7.72
C ALA A 267 -4.03 6.45 -7.69
N PRO A 268 -4.62 5.23 -7.63
CA PRO A 268 -3.87 4.00 -7.85
C PRO A 268 -3.02 4.13 -9.13
N GLY A 269 -1.71 3.89 -9.05
CA GLY A 269 -0.77 4.06 -10.17
C GLY A 269 -0.22 5.48 -10.41
N SER A 270 -0.57 6.46 -9.58
CA SER A 270 -0.12 7.86 -9.72
C SER A 270 1.39 8.11 -9.57
N ASN A 271 2.15 7.16 -9.03
CA ASN A 271 3.62 7.21 -9.00
C ASN A 271 4.27 6.36 -10.09
N LEU A 272 3.48 5.80 -11.02
CA LEU A 272 4.00 5.03 -12.14
C LEU A 272 4.23 5.96 -13.34
N PRO A 273 5.33 5.79 -14.08
CA PRO A 273 5.62 6.56 -15.28
C PRO A 273 4.78 6.07 -16.46
N LEU A 274 3.47 6.30 -16.42
CA LEU A 274 2.53 5.78 -17.40
C LEU A 274 2.34 6.72 -18.60
N THR A 275 2.27 6.15 -19.81
CA THR A 275 1.81 6.87 -21.01
C THR A 275 0.34 7.28 -20.89
N GLU A 276 -0.13 8.13 -21.80
CA GLU A 276 -1.55 8.52 -21.82
C GLU A 276 -2.47 7.32 -22.08
N LEU A 277 -2.06 6.40 -22.97
CA LEU A 277 -2.74 5.12 -23.19
C LEU A 277 -2.88 4.34 -21.89
N ALA A 278 -1.76 4.11 -21.18
CA ALA A 278 -1.73 3.36 -19.93
C ALA A 278 -2.57 4.01 -18.81
N ARG A 279 -2.57 5.34 -18.72
CA ARG A 279 -3.43 6.07 -17.77
C ARG A 279 -4.91 5.90 -18.09
N ASN A 280 -5.27 5.90 -19.37
CA ASN A 280 -6.64 5.68 -19.79
C ASN A 280 -7.10 4.24 -19.49
N GLU A 281 -6.26 3.23 -19.75
CA GLU A 281 -6.55 1.84 -19.38
C GLU A 281 -6.77 1.70 -17.87
N LEU A 282 -5.87 2.27 -17.06
CA LEU A 282 -5.98 2.20 -15.60
C LEU A 282 -7.24 2.89 -15.07
N ALA A 283 -7.62 4.03 -15.65
CA ALA A 283 -8.82 4.78 -15.26
C ALA A 283 -10.12 4.03 -15.62
N ASN A 284 -10.09 3.18 -16.63
CA ASN A 284 -11.23 2.40 -17.11
C ASN A 284 -11.10 0.90 -16.79
N MET A 285 -10.21 0.53 -15.87
CA MET A 285 -10.00 -0.88 -15.53
C MET A 285 -11.30 -1.50 -15.01
N ARG A 286 -11.66 -2.65 -15.54
CA ARG A 286 -12.76 -3.47 -15.01
C ARG A 286 -12.17 -4.68 -14.34
N GLN A 287 -12.75 -5.08 -13.22
CA GLN A 287 -12.24 -6.22 -12.49
C GLN A 287 -12.47 -7.52 -13.31
N SER A 288 -13.56 -7.60 -14.08
CA SER A 288 -13.77 -8.58 -15.17
C SER A 288 -12.67 -8.69 -16.23
N ASP A 289 -11.81 -7.69 -16.42
CA ASP A 289 -10.66 -7.80 -17.33
C ASP A 289 -9.45 -8.50 -16.67
N ASN A 290 -9.56 -8.93 -15.40
CA ASN A 290 -8.49 -9.63 -14.68
C ASN A 290 -8.23 -11.01 -15.27
N PRO A 291 -7.01 -11.29 -15.81
CA PRO A 291 -6.68 -12.58 -16.39
C PRO A 291 -6.82 -13.77 -15.42
N ALA A 292 -6.70 -13.52 -14.11
CA ALA A 292 -6.83 -14.56 -13.08
C ALA A 292 -8.21 -15.24 -13.10
N TYR A 293 -9.27 -14.53 -13.49
CA TYR A 293 -10.62 -15.11 -13.59
C TYR A 293 -10.81 -16.07 -14.76
N SER A 294 -9.86 -16.10 -15.69
CA SER A 294 -9.80 -17.07 -16.79
C SER A 294 -8.63 -18.04 -16.63
N CYS A 295 -8.11 -18.18 -15.40
CA CYS A 295 -6.95 -19.01 -15.09
C CYS A 295 -5.72 -18.73 -15.96
N ILE A 296 -5.59 -17.49 -16.47
CA ILE A 296 -4.40 -17.07 -17.19
C ILE A 296 -3.33 -16.75 -16.16
N GLU A 297 -2.22 -17.48 -16.22
CA GLU A 297 -1.10 -17.33 -15.31
C GLU A 297 -0.54 -15.90 -15.27
N GLU A 298 0.00 -15.55 -14.09
CA GLU A 298 0.65 -14.28 -13.85
C GLU A 298 1.93 -14.17 -14.69
N ASN A 299 2.06 -13.09 -15.46
CA ASN A 299 3.34 -12.78 -16.08
C ASN A 299 4.19 -11.91 -15.12
N PHE A 300 5.46 -11.72 -15.45
CA PHE A 300 6.31 -10.78 -14.71
C PHE A 300 5.81 -9.34 -14.92
N PRO A 301 5.71 -8.44 -13.91
CA PRO A 301 6.17 -8.60 -12.54
C PRO A 301 5.15 -9.21 -11.57
N GLU A 302 3.89 -9.40 -11.97
CA GLU A 302 2.82 -9.90 -11.10
C GLU A 302 3.23 -11.22 -10.42
N PHE A 303 3.83 -12.15 -11.18
CA PHE A 303 4.41 -13.40 -10.68
C PHE A 303 5.28 -13.21 -9.42
N MET A 304 6.14 -12.18 -9.40
CA MET A 304 7.05 -11.89 -8.28
C MET A 304 6.37 -11.10 -7.16
N THR A 305 5.31 -10.33 -7.46
CA THR A 305 4.70 -9.40 -6.51
C THR A 305 3.45 -9.94 -5.81
N THR A 306 2.76 -10.93 -6.39
CA THR A 306 1.62 -11.60 -5.76
C THR A 306 2.09 -12.27 -4.46
N PRO A 307 1.45 -12.00 -3.30
CA PRO A 307 1.94 -12.36 -1.96
C PRO A 307 1.73 -13.85 -1.62
N LEU A 308 2.12 -14.74 -2.53
CA LEU A 308 1.97 -16.18 -2.46
C LEU A 308 3.32 -16.85 -2.77
N MET A 309 3.50 -18.08 -2.28
CA MET A 309 4.80 -18.72 -2.25
C MET A 309 5.34 -18.97 -3.65
N ILE A 310 6.66 -18.89 -3.77
CA ILE A 310 7.42 -19.26 -4.96
C ILE A 310 8.40 -20.34 -4.53
N ARG A 311 8.34 -21.49 -5.17
CA ARG A 311 9.37 -22.52 -5.02
C ARG A 311 10.44 -22.29 -6.08
N ILE A 312 11.69 -22.25 -5.66
CA ILE A 312 12.84 -22.11 -6.55
C ILE A 312 13.64 -23.41 -6.46
N ASP A 313 13.85 -24.05 -7.61
CA ASP A 313 14.71 -25.21 -7.78
C ASP A 313 15.90 -24.79 -8.65
N ARG A 314 17.13 -24.78 -8.11
CA ARG A 314 18.34 -24.47 -8.88
C ARG A 314 18.97 -25.74 -9.45
N TYR A 315 19.34 -25.64 -10.72
CA TYR A 315 20.13 -26.63 -11.47
C TYR A 315 21.44 -25.97 -11.94
N GLU A 316 22.29 -26.76 -12.59
CA GLU A 316 23.55 -26.27 -13.18
C GLU A 316 23.29 -25.26 -14.32
N ASP A 317 22.27 -25.54 -15.14
CA ASP A 317 21.95 -24.84 -16.38
C ASP A 317 20.77 -23.87 -16.28
N ARG A 318 20.03 -23.88 -15.15
CA ARG A 318 18.81 -23.05 -14.99
C ARG A 318 18.36 -22.91 -13.54
N LEU A 319 17.52 -21.91 -13.28
CA LEU A 319 16.63 -21.86 -12.11
C LEU A 319 15.19 -22.06 -12.58
N VAL A 320 14.44 -22.90 -11.86
CA VAL A 320 13.01 -23.11 -12.10
C VAL A 320 12.23 -22.51 -10.94
N LEU A 321 11.35 -21.55 -11.23
CA LEU A 321 10.49 -20.86 -10.28
C LEU A 321 9.06 -21.35 -10.50
N GLU A 322 8.41 -21.85 -9.47
CA GLU A 322 7.02 -22.31 -9.50
C GLU A 322 6.15 -21.47 -8.56
N LYS A 323 5.02 -20.97 -9.05
CA LYS A 323 4.08 -20.17 -8.28
C LYS A 323 3.03 -21.05 -7.63
N GLN A 324 2.86 -20.90 -6.32
CA GLN A 324 1.98 -21.75 -5.51
C GLN A 324 0.52 -21.72 -5.99
N ASN A 325 -0.01 -20.55 -6.32
CA ASN A 325 -1.45 -20.35 -6.46
C ASN A 325 -2.03 -20.64 -7.84
N SER A 326 -1.19 -20.60 -8.87
CA SER A 326 -1.54 -20.86 -10.26
C SER A 326 -0.86 -22.10 -10.82
N GLY A 327 0.20 -22.59 -10.18
CA GLY A 327 1.09 -23.60 -10.74
C GLY A 327 2.02 -23.07 -11.83
N ALA A 328 2.03 -21.74 -12.05
CA ALA A 328 2.83 -21.11 -13.09
C ALA A 328 4.32 -21.43 -12.92
N VAL A 329 4.97 -21.89 -13.99
CA VAL A 329 6.41 -22.22 -14.00
C VAL A 329 7.18 -21.22 -14.85
N ARG A 330 8.23 -20.63 -14.30
CA ARG A 330 9.17 -19.73 -15.02
C ARG A 330 10.57 -20.28 -14.90
N THR A 331 11.30 -20.30 -16.01
CA THR A 331 12.67 -20.81 -16.04
C THR A 331 13.61 -19.67 -16.40
N ILE A 332 14.64 -19.44 -15.58
CA ILE A 332 15.77 -18.56 -15.89
C ILE A 332 16.91 -19.45 -16.36
N TRP A 333 17.23 -19.42 -17.65
CA TRP A 333 18.32 -20.21 -18.22
C TRP A 333 19.68 -19.57 -17.92
N LEU A 334 20.62 -20.37 -17.43
CA LEU A 334 22.00 -19.98 -17.12
C LEU A 334 22.98 -20.38 -18.23
N ASP A 335 22.58 -21.29 -19.10
CA ASP A 335 23.33 -21.73 -20.27
C ASP A 335 22.46 -21.60 -21.52
N ASP A 336 22.91 -20.78 -22.47
CA ASP A 336 22.22 -20.57 -23.75
C ASP A 336 22.09 -21.87 -24.56
N ALA A 337 23.04 -22.80 -24.43
CA ALA A 337 23.01 -24.07 -25.12
C ALA A 337 21.94 -25.04 -24.58
N ALA A 338 21.46 -24.80 -23.35
CA ALA A 338 20.42 -25.60 -22.71
C ALA A 338 19.00 -25.10 -23.04
N ILE A 339 18.86 -23.92 -23.66
CA ILE A 339 17.55 -23.33 -23.99
C ILE A 339 16.85 -24.18 -25.06
N PRO A 340 15.64 -24.70 -24.79
CA PRO A 340 14.88 -25.43 -25.79
C PRO A 340 14.46 -24.51 -26.95
N GLU A 341 14.47 -25.01 -28.19
CA GLU A 341 14.10 -24.25 -29.38
C GLU A 341 12.73 -23.54 -29.25
N ALA A 342 11.76 -24.20 -28.62
CA ALA A 342 10.43 -23.65 -28.39
C ALA A 342 10.42 -22.41 -27.48
N ALA A 343 11.40 -22.27 -26.57
CA ALA A 343 11.51 -21.14 -25.66
C ALA A 343 11.98 -19.84 -26.35
N HIS A 344 12.51 -19.93 -27.58
CA HIS A 344 12.86 -18.74 -28.37
C HIS A 344 11.64 -18.08 -29.03
N GLN A 345 10.49 -18.76 -29.06
CA GLN A 345 9.27 -18.16 -29.61
C GLN A 345 8.69 -17.14 -28.63
N PRO A 346 8.17 -16.00 -29.11
CA PRO A 346 7.52 -15.03 -28.23
C PRO A 346 6.38 -15.65 -27.44
N SER A 347 6.31 -15.32 -26.14
CA SER A 347 5.31 -15.87 -25.23
C SER A 347 4.82 -14.82 -24.23
N ARG A 348 3.72 -15.10 -23.51
CA ARG A 348 3.22 -14.18 -22.46
C ARG A 348 4.24 -13.96 -21.33
N ASP A 349 5.17 -14.89 -21.16
CA ASP A 349 6.16 -14.90 -20.08
C ASP A 349 7.54 -14.43 -20.51
N GLY A 350 7.77 -14.36 -21.82
CA GLY A 350 9.08 -14.09 -22.39
C GLY A 350 10.09 -15.22 -22.16
N LEU A 351 11.26 -15.08 -22.76
CA LEU A 351 12.43 -15.90 -22.51
C LEU A 351 13.27 -15.21 -21.43
N ALA A 352 13.48 -15.89 -20.30
CA ALA A 352 14.35 -15.42 -19.24
C ALA A 352 15.72 -16.10 -19.29
N THR A 353 16.78 -15.30 -19.28
CA THR A 353 18.17 -15.75 -19.17
C THR A 353 18.85 -15.06 -18.00
N GLY A 354 19.93 -15.65 -17.48
CA GLY A 354 20.65 -15.08 -16.35
C GLY A 354 22.10 -15.53 -16.26
N ALA A 355 22.88 -14.76 -15.51
CA ALA A 355 24.27 -15.06 -15.23
C ALA A 355 24.61 -14.63 -13.81
N PHE A 356 25.33 -15.48 -13.08
CA PHE A 356 25.82 -15.16 -11.75
C PHE A 356 26.95 -14.13 -11.84
N GLU A 357 26.77 -12.96 -11.22
CA GLU A 357 27.82 -11.95 -11.06
C GLU A 357 28.82 -12.39 -9.97
N ASN A 358 28.35 -13.21 -9.02
CA ASN A 358 29.11 -13.90 -7.97
C ASN A 358 28.24 -15.05 -7.41
N GLU A 359 28.71 -15.80 -6.42
CA GLU A 359 28.00 -16.96 -5.85
C GLU A 359 26.60 -16.65 -5.28
N ARG A 360 26.32 -15.39 -4.94
CA ARG A 360 25.10 -14.93 -4.26
C ARG A 360 24.28 -13.93 -5.06
N THR A 361 24.72 -13.49 -6.23
CA THR A 361 23.99 -12.50 -7.05
C THR A 361 23.81 -13.00 -8.47
N LEU A 362 22.56 -13.23 -8.86
CA LEU A 362 22.13 -13.56 -10.22
C LEU A 362 21.63 -12.29 -10.90
N ALA A 363 22.26 -11.87 -12.00
CA ALA A 363 21.68 -10.92 -12.93
C ALA A 363 20.80 -11.70 -13.93
N PHE A 364 19.62 -11.17 -14.27
CA PHE A 364 18.71 -11.80 -15.21
C PHE A 364 18.09 -10.78 -16.16
N GLY A 365 17.70 -11.25 -17.34
CA GLY A 365 16.96 -10.50 -18.34
C GLY A 365 15.78 -11.31 -18.87
N ILE A 366 14.69 -10.64 -19.22
CA ILE A 366 13.51 -11.26 -19.82
C ILE A 366 13.06 -10.42 -21.02
N SER A 367 12.88 -11.07 -22.17
CA SER A 367 12.45 -10.42 -23.41
C SER A 367 11.63 -11.39 -24.28
N GLY A 368 11.15 -10.94 -25.44
CA GLY A 368 10.31 -11.78 -26.31
C GLY A 368 8.90 -11.97 -25.77
N PHE A 369 8.33 -10.93 -25.14
CA PHE A 369 6.96 -10.97 -24.65
C PHE A 369 5.96 -10.87 -25.81
N THR A 370 4.82 -11.55 -25.68
CA THR A 370 3.59 -11.17 -26.41
C THR A 370 2.89 -10.04 -25.66
N ALA A 371 2.04 -9.28 -26.37
CA ALA A 371 1.14 -8.35 -25.70
C ALA A 371 0.28 -9.07 -24.66
N ALA A 372 0.05 -8.44 -23.51
CA ALA A 372 -0.54 -9.10 -22.36
C ALA A 372 -1.43 -8.16 -21.56
N THR A 373 -2.66 -8.61 -21.31
CA THR A 373 -3.56 -7.97 -20.35
C THR A 373 -2.91 -7.93 -18.97
N TRP A 374 -2.92 -6.73 -18.38
CA TRP A 374 -2.36 -6.39 -17.07
C TRP A 374 -0.87 -6.71 -16.90
N GLY A 375 -0.12 -6.68 -18.00
CA GLY A 375 1.29 -7.06 -18.01
C GLY A 375 2.28 -6.05 -17.42
N ILE A 376 1.89 -4.79 -17.18
CA ILE A 376 2.77 -3.80 -16.49
C ILE A 376 2.44 -3.73 -15.00
N THR A 377 1.14 -3.69 -14.70
CA THR A 377 0.54 -3.70 -13.37
C THR A 377 -0.94 -3.98 -13.55
N ARG A 378 -1.65 -4.30 -12.46
CA ARG A 378 -3.11 -4.37 -12.46
C ARG A 378 -3.72 -3.15 -13.14
N GLY A 379 -4.57 -3.38 -14.14
CA GLY A 379 -5.25 -2.34 -14.92
C GLY A 379 -4.46 -1.79 -16.11
N VAL A 380 -3.19 -2.16 -16.31
CA VAL A 380 -2.35 -1.64 -17.41
C VAL A 380 -1.73 -2.79 -18.19
N HIS A 381 -2.07 -2.88 -19.47
CA HIS A 381 -1.54 -3.89 -20.39
C HIS A 381 -0.03 -3.71 -20.61
N SER A 382 0.62 -4.72 -21.19
CA SER A 382 1.97 -4.61 -21.72
C SER A 382 2.00 -4.95 -23.21
N SER A 383 2.98 -4.40 -23.91
CA SER A 383 3.20 -4.62 -25.33
C SER A 383 4.22 -5.74 -25.60
N VAL A 384 4.44 -6.01 -26.89
CA VAL A 384 5.54 -6.87 -27.37
C VAL A 384 6.92 -6.24 -27.20
N GLU A 385 6.99 -4.92 -26.95
CA GLU A 385 8.25 -4.20 -26.70
C GLU A 385 8.67 -4.26 -25.23
N LYS A 386 7.87 -4.93 -24.38
CA LYS A 386 8.21 -5.13 -22.98
C LYS A 386 9.52 -5.91 -22.85
N SER A 387 10.37 -5.45 -21.94
CA SER A 387 11.56 -6.18 -21.48
C SER A 387 11.83 -5.89 -20.01
N ILE A 388 12.54 -6.81 -19.36
CA ILE A 388 12.91 -6.71 -17.96
C ILE A 388 14.40 -6.99 -17.81
N GLU A 389 15.09 -6.18 -17.02
CA GLU A 389 16.44 -6.47 -16.51
C GLU A 389 16.41 -6.44 -14.98
N GLY A 390 17.06 -7.38 -14.31
CA GLY A 390 17.04 -7.42 -12.85
C GLY A 390 18.20 -8.16 -12.22
N ARG A 391 18.21 -8.14 -10.89
CA ARG A 391 19.14 -8.87 -10.02
C ARG A 391 18.38 -9.51 -8.87
N MET A 392 18.78 -10.73 -8.53
CA MET A 392 18.39 -11.42 -7.30
C MET A 392 19.64 -11.68 -6.48
N SER A 393 19.64 -11.27 -5.21
CA SER A 393 20.78 -11.44 -4.30
C SER A 393 20.36 -12.24 -3.06
N LEU A 394 21.01 -13.37 -2.83
CA LEU A 394 20.80 -14.21 -1.66
C LEU A 394 21.56 -13.62 -0.45
N SER A 395 20.84 -13.33 0.62
CA SER A 395 21.38 -12.76 1.86
C SER A 395 22.43 -13.67 2.48
N GLU A 396 23.39 -13.09 3.20
CA GLU A 396 24.52 -13.84 3.81
C GLU A 396 24.07 -15.03 4.66
N ASP A 397 23.01 -14.83 5.44
CA ASP A 397 22.39 -15.84 6.30
C ASP A 397 21.53 -16.88 5.53
N GLY A 398 21.36 -16.72 4.22
CA GLY A 398 20.57 -17.61 3.36
C GLY A 398 19.07 -17.51 3.55
N LYS A 399 18.58 -16.56 4.36
CA LYS A 399 17.16 -16.49 4.76
C LYS A 399 16.32 -15.55 3.90
N GLY A 400 16.97 -14.75 3.05
CA GLY A 400 16.33 -13.75 2.21
C GLY A 400 16.88 -13.71 0.79
N ILE A 401 16.01 -13.36 -0.16
CA ILE A 401 16.43 -12.94 -1.51
C ILE A 401 15.96 -11.50 -1.71
N ASP A 402 16.90 -10.58 -1.86
CA ASP A 402 16.61 -9.24 -2.32
C ASP A 402 16.53 -9.26 -3.85
N ILE A 403 15.43 -8.74 -4.40
CA ILE A 403 15.23 -8.66 -5.84
C ILE A 403 15.02 -7.21 -6.27
N ALA A 404 15.69 -6.80 -7.33
CA ALA A 404 15.51 -5.50 -7.98
C ALA A 404 15.39 -5.70 -9.48
N TRP A 405 14.45 -5.01 -10.13
CA TRP A 405 14.30 -5.09 -11.57
C TRP A 405 13.80 -3.78 -12.16
N THR A 406 14.04 -3.63 -13.46
CA THR A 406 13.60 -2.53 -14.28
C THR A 406 12.74 -3.10 -15.39
N THR A 407 11.50 -2.60 -15.52
CA THR A 407 10.60 -2.89 -16.63
C THR A 407 10.69 -1.77 -17.65
N LEU A 408 10.92 -2.11 -18.91
CA LEU A 408 10.85 -1.19 -20.04
C LEU A 408 9.70 -1.63 -20.94
N ASP A 409 8.87 -0.69 -21.34
CA ASP A 409 7.81 -0.89 -22.34
C ASP A 409 7.40 0.49 -22.85
N PRO A 410 8.01 1.03 -23.92
CA PRO A 410 7.80 2.41 -24.35
C PRO A 410 6.37 2.72 -24.81
N ILE A 411 5.54 1.69 -25.05
CA ILE A 411 4.12 1.86 -25.38
C ILE A 411 3.32 2.23 -24.13
N TYR A 412 3.65 1.63 -22.99
CA TYR A 412 2.89 1.76 -21.74
C TYR A 412 3.60 2.62 -20.67
N LEU A 413 4.92 2.78 -20.77
CA LEU A 413 5.76 3.49 -19.82
C LEU A 413 6.49 4.67 -20.49
N THR A 414 6.44 5.85 -19.87
CA THR A 414 7.17 7.05 -20.33
C THR A 414 8.66 7.03 -19.97
N GLU A 415 9.02 6.25 -18.96
CA GLU A 415 10.39 5.98 -18.54
C GLU A 415 10.47 4.58 -17.90
N PRO A 416 11.65 3.96 -17.80
CA PRO A 416 11.81 2.65 -17.19
C PRO A 416 11.26 2.59 -15.76
N LEU A 417 10.46 1.57 -15.45
CA LEU A 417 9.86 1.36 -14.15
C LEU A 417 10.75 0.46 -13.28
N VAL A 418 11.37 1.03 -12.25
CA VAL A 418 12.23 0.30 -11.30
C VAL A 418 11.43 -0.15 -10.08
N ARG A 419 11.57 -1.43 -9.72
CA ARG A 419 10.96 -2.03 -8.53
C ARG A 419 11.97 -2.83 -7.73
N THR A 420 11.74 -2.89 -6.43
CA THR A 420 12.46 -3.78 -5.51
C THR A 420 11.48 -4.60 -4.69
N GLY A 421 11.92 -5.78 -4.26
CA GLY A 421 11.19 -6.69 -3.40
C GLY A 421 12.15 -7.52 -2.57
N GLN A 422 11.60 -8.21 -1.58
CA GLN A 422 12.34 -9.14 -0.75
C GLN A 422 11.51 -10.40 -0.61
N LEU A 423 12.16 -11.55 -0.75
CA LEU A 423 11.60 -12.85 -0.45
C LEU A 423 12.23 -13.38 0.84
N SER A 424 11.45 -14.06 1.67
CA SER A 424 11.92 -14.76 2.87
C SER A 424 11.63 -16.25 2.75
N VAL A 425 12.61 -17.07 3.10
CA VAL A 425 12.49 -18.53 3.08
C VAL A 425 11.38 -19.02 4.02
N GLN A 426 10.73 -20.12 3.66
CA GLN A 426 9.64 -20.76 4.41
C GLN A 426 9.98 -22.25 4.63
N PRO A 427 10.84 -22.59 5.60
CA PRO A 427 11.31 -23.96 5.77
C PRO A 427 10.22 -24.94 6.24
N ASP A 428 9.26 -24.46 7.03
CA ASP A 428 8.22 -25.30 7.66
C ASP A 428 6.88 -25.28 6.92
N ARG A 429 6.78 -24.61 5.76
CA ARG A 429 5.52 -24.51 5.01
C ARG A 429 5.50 -25.49 3.85
N GLU A 430 4.42 -26.25 3.76
CA GLU A 430 4.16 -27.11 2.61
C GLU A 430 3.90 -26.26 1.34
N PHE A 431 4.61 -26.55 0.26
CA PHE A 431 4.35 -25.94 -1.04
C PHE A 431 3.20 -26.66 -1.75
N ILE A 432 1.99 -26.13 -1.58
CA ILE A 432 0.80 -26.71 -2.16
C ILE A 432 0.60 -26.17 -3.56
N ARG A 433 0.53 -27.07 -4.54
CA ARG A 433 0.13 -26.72 -5.91
C ARG A 433 -1.36 -26.58 -5.97
N ALA A 434 -1.84 -25.35 -5.94
CA ALA A 434 -3.24 -25.11 -6.19
C ALA A 434 -3.47 -24.97 -7.70
N VAL A 435 -4.43 -25.74 -8.19
CA VAL A 435 -4.90 -25.63 -9.58
C VAL A 435 -5.99 -24.57 -9.61
N CYS A 436 -5.91 -23.67 -10.59
CA CYS A 436 -6.99 -22.74 -10.87
C CYS A 436 -8.15 -23.48 -11.55
N ASP A 437 -9.36 -23.30 -11.02
CA ASP A 437 -10.59 -23.81 -11.63
C ASP A 437 -11.29 -22.62 -12.31
N PRO A 438 -11.49 -22.65 -13.65
CA PRO A 438 -12.04 -21.52 -14.38
C PRO A 438 -13.51 -21.25 -14.03
N ASP A 439 -14.29 -22.28 -13.71
CA ASP A 439 -15.69 -22.12 -13.36
C ASP A 439 -15.79 -21.45 -11.99
N ALA A 440 -14.99 -21.92 -11.02
CA ALA A 440 -14.89 -21.29 -9.70
C ALA A 440 -14.33 -19.86 -9.79
N SER A 441 -13.29 -19.65 -10.60
CA SER A 441 -12.63 -18.35 -10.72
C SER A 441 -13.51 -17.28 -11.36
N ALA A 442 -14.49 -17.67 -12.19
CA ALA A 442 -15.41 -16.75 -12.84
C ALA A 442 -16.60 -16.35 -11.96
N VAL A 443 -16.93 -17.09 -10.89
CA VAL A 443 -18.10 -16.82 -10.02
C VAL A 443 -18.18 -15.38 -9.52
N PRO A 444 -17.10 -14.72 -9.06
CA PRO A 444 -17.17 -13.32 -8.64
C PRO A 444 -17.67 -12.37 -9.74
N LEU A 445 -17.49 -12.72 -11.03
CA LEU A 445 -17.94 -11.90 -12.17
C LEU A 445 -19.45 -11.92 -12.38
N GLU A 446 -20.15 -12.92 -11.84
CA GLU A 446 -21.62 -12.99 -11.86
C GLU A 446 -22.24 -11.88 -10.99
N PHE A 447 -21.44 -11.28 -10.11
CA PHE A 447 -21.88 -10.33 -9.08
C PHE A 447 -21.18 -8.97 -9.17
N GLU A 448 -20.48 -8.65 -10.27
CA GLU A 448 -19.80 -7.36 -10.50
C GLU A 448 -20.72 -6.20 -10.92
#